data_AF-A0A7C5HDG5-F1
#
_entry.id   AF-A0A7C5HDG5-F1
#
_cell.length_a   1.000
_cell.length_b   1.000
_cell.length_c   1.000
_cell.angle_alpha   90.00
_cell.angle_beta   90.00
_cell.angle_gamma   90.00
#
_symmetry.space_group_name_H-M   'P 1'
#
loop_
_entity.id
_entity.type
_entity.pdbx_description
1 polymer ?
#
loop_
_entity_poly.entity_id
_entity_poly.type
_entity_poly.pdbx_seq_one_letter_code
_entity_poly.pdbx_strand_id
1 'polypeptide(L)'
;MKFVRKCGLIICLLLMSAGTVWGADAASITQLASKVHTDVNQLVKVRKVQLPIAVREQKTFLLTQPEVQEVRELKGNNLLVQFKDGKKLLMLLGEDRLGSADQIQPVQKKVLSPAQQQLTPVKKQLIPVTKIRRPMLKLIPCAPKSNKALIFDCLEDDANVVSPKIWQQVKSDLESLGYSVTTKLNNSANLTNASLIDNGEYGVVVMRGHGGDLGGDFGFLVRPWYSSYPSGSSGYAGTIPASAYNHAVGATQFGYVITGTFSSTYWADKAFPSTIFFLESCHGADPGALPGMPTWTTNHGASVWLGWNESVSFNCGDNGTDLFFQKLANEQKTVTEAVDAVYATGCRPPELAAFPTNKGACQLAVYKADANETAVTDSRDFKLLRLVSGYGRLYATVSFYSAPAFDEFFFYVDTSGNAAAEVLVKCHGSNVEVYKQTQPGLYNNKVYTGTVTKSGNDYSFDIPWNTSLGATGSAKVWLYDMSGKDRLPDAGSVTVLK
;
A
#
# COMPACT_ATOMS: atom_id res chain seq x y z
N MET A 1 54.52 8.64 -11.85
CA MET A 1 54.88 9.78 -10.96
C MET A 1 54.14 11.03 -11.40
N LYS A 2 53.17 11.50 -10.60
CA LYS A 2 52.87 12.93 -10.41
C LYS A 2 52.04 13.06 -9.13
N PHE A 3 52.68 13.65 -8.12
CA PHE A 3 52.18 13.90 -6.78
C PHE A 3 51.74 15.38 -6.71
N VAL A 4 50.56 15.61 -6.11
CA VAL A 4 50.27 16.62 -5.06
C VAL A 4 50.07 18.13 -5.36
N ARG A 5 48.82 18.55 -5.05
CA ARG A 5 48.25 19.75 -4.36
C ARG A 5 48.59 21.18 -4.80
N LYS A 6 47.56 22.04 -4.83
CA LYS A 6 47.35 23.14 -3.84
C LYS A 6 45.94 23.77 -3.89
N CYS A 7 45.53 24.29 -2.73
CA CYS A 7 44.22 24.77 -2.30
C CYS A 7 43.77 26.12 -2.88
N GLY A 8 42.46 26.39 -2.81
CA GLY A 8 41.85 27.72 -2.80
C GLY A 8 40.73 27.78 -1.76
N LEU A 9 40.90 28.64 -0.77
CA LEU A 9 40.12 28.81 0.45
C LEU A 9 39.38 30.16 0.35
N ILE A 10 38.11 30.28 0.74
CA ILE A 10 37.54 31.56 1.22
C ILE A 10 36.72 31.31 2.48
N ILE A 11 37.20 31.95 3.55
CA ILE A 11 36.61 32.11 4.88
C ILE A 11 35.76 33.39 4.86
N CYS A 12 34.65 33.44 5.60
CA CYS A 12 34.24 34.67 6.29
C CYS A 12 33.45 34.34 7.58
N LEU A 13 33.90 34.98 8.66
CA LEU A 13 33.42 34.89 10.04
C LEU A 13 32.25 35.87 10.25
N LEU A 14 31.30 35.57 11.14
CA LEU A 14 30.58 36.61 11.89
C LEU A 14 30.17 36.10 13.28
N LEU A 15 30.44 36.96 14.27
CA LEU A 15 30.19 36.84 15.70
C LEU A 15 29.06 37.82 16.06
N MET A 16 28.03 37.38 16.80
CA MET A 16 27.50 37.96 18.07
C MET A 16 26.00 37.69 18.33
N SER A 17 25.75 37.47 19.62
CA SER A 17 24.53 37.28 20.42
C SER A 17 23.46 38.37 20.27
N ALA A 18 22.16 38.18 20.56
CA ALA A 18 21.56 37.41 21.65
C ALA A 18 20.13 36.93 21.32
N GLY A 19 19.76 35.77 21.89
CA GLY A 19 18.40 35.21 21.84
C GLY A 19 18.29 33.76 21.35
N THR A 20 19.22 32.89 21.79
CA THR A 20 19.27 31.42 21.57
C THR A 20 19.03 30.93 20.14
N VAL A 21 20.08 31.04 19.32
CA VAL A 21 20.15 30.53 17.95
C VAL A 21 20.86 29.17 17.93
N TRP A 22 20.22 28.17 17.34
CA TRP A 22 20.80 26.87 16.99
C TRP A 22 21.84 27.05 15.87
N GLY A 23 23.14 26.92 16.15
CA GLY A 23 24.17 27.19 15.14
C GLY A 23 25.43 26.31 15.17
N ALA A 24 25.79 25.70 16.30
CA ALA A 24 26.97 24.80 16.41
C ALA A 24 26.58 23.32 16.47
N ASP A 25 25.52 22.99 17.19
CA ASP A 25 25.06 21.60 17.36
C ASP A 25 24.48 21.04 16.06
N ALA A 26 23.70 21.82 15.31
CA ALA A 26 23.11 21.37 14.05
C ALA A 26 24.18 21.08 12.99
N ALA A 27 25.23 21.90 12.90
CA ALA A 27 26.33 21.69 11.96
C ALA A 27 27.18 20.47 12.32
N SER A 28 27.50 20.29 13.61
CA SER A 28 28.27 19.14 14.11
C SER A 28 27.50 17.82 13.93
N ILE A 29 26.21 17.81 14.29
CA ILE A 29 25.30 16.67 14.06
C ILE A 29 25.16 16.36 12.56
N THR A 30 25.09 17.39 11.72
CA THR A 30 25.02 17.23 10.25
C THR A 30 26.30 16.61 9.69
N GLN A 31 27.47 17.06 10.14
CA GLN A 31 28.75 16.48 9.76
C GLN A 31 28.88 15.04 10.23
N LEU A 32 28.44 14.73 11.45
CA LEU A 32 28.43 13.38 11.98
C LEU A 32 27.55 12.44 11.16
N ALA A 33 26.29 12.83 10.92
CA ALA A 33 25.37 12.02 10.12
C ALA A 33 25.90 11.81 8.69
N SER A 34 26.37 12.89 8.04
CA SER A 34 26.95 12.83 6.70
C SER A 34 28.18 11.94 6.63
N LYS A 35 29.05 12.01 7.64
CA LYS A 35 30.22 11.14 7.76
C LYS A 35 29.82 9.68 7.93
N VAL A 36 28.87 9.37 8.82
CA VAL A 36 28.37 8.01 9.02
C VAL A 36 27.84 7.44 7.70
N HIS A 37 26.97 8.16 6.99
CA HIS A 37 26.44 7.71 5.69
C HIS A 37 27.54 7.52 4.63
N THR A 38 28.52 8.43 4.58
CA THR A 38 29.64 8.35 3.63
C THR A 38 30.54 7.15 3.93
N ASP A 39 30.88 6.95 5.20
CA ASP A 39 31.74 5.85 5.64
C ASP A 39 31.05 4.50 5.44
N VAL A 40 29.75 4.38 5.76
CA VAL A 40 28.97 3.15 5.47
C VAL A 40 29.00 2.85 3.97
N ASN A 41 28.70 3.84 3.13
CA ASN A 41 28.75 3.66 1.67
C ASN A 41 30.15 3.22 1.19
N GLN A 42 31.22 3.82 1.72
CA GLN A 42 32.59 3.45 1.36
C GLN A 42 32.94 2.02 1.84
N LEU A 43 32.57 1.67 3.07
CA LEU A 43 32.79 0.34 3.64
C LEU A 43 32.07 -0.74 2.84
N VAL A 44 30.80 -0.51 2.50
CA VAL A 44 29.97 -1.50 1.82
C VAL A 44 30.28 -1.55 0.31
N LYS A 45 30.26 -0.42 -0.40
CA LYS A 45 30.37 -0.40 -1.87
C LYS A 45 31.80 -0.62 -2.36
N VAL A 46 32.79 0.02 -1.71
CA VAL A 46 34.20 -0.02 -2.14
C VAL A 46 34.94 -1.16 -1.44
N ARG A 47 34.80 -1.28 -0.12
CA ARG A 47 35.55 -2.26 0.67
C ARG A 47 34.83 -3.61 0.84
N LYS A 48 33.60 -3.74 0.33
CA LYS A 48 32.79 -4.97 0.37
C LYS A 48 32.58 -5.52 1.79
N VAL A 49 32.56 -4.64 2.79
CA VAL A 49 32.23 -4.99 4.17
C VAL A 49 30.74 -5.26 4.27
N GLN A 50 30.33 -6.28 5.02
CA GLN A 50 28.91 -6.55 5.25
C GLN A 50 28.26 -5.40 6.02
N LEU A 51 27.08 -4.95 5.59
CA LEU A 51 26.37 -3.81 6.18
C LEU A 51 26.26 -3.86 7.73
N PRO A 52 25.91 -5.00 8.38
CA PRO A 52 25.85 -5.06 9.84
C PRO A 52 27.20 -4.79 10.53
N ILE A 53 28.31 -5.17 9.89
CA ILE A 53 29.66 -4.91 10.41
C ILE A 53 29.99 -3.42 10.25
N ALA A 54 29.71 -2.84 9.09
CA ALA A 54 29.90 -1.41 8.84
C ALA A 54 29.10 -0.55 9.83
N VAL A 55 27.84 -0.92 10.11
CA VAL A 55 27.01 -0.21 11.09
C VAL A 55 27.55 -0.33 12.52
N ARG A 56 28.08 -1.49 12.92
CA ARG A 56 28.73 -1.65 14.23
C ARG A 56 30.00 -0.81 14.37
N GLU A 57 30.78 -0.68 13.30
CA GLU A 57 31.93 0.23 13.26
C GLU A 57 31.47 1.69 13.45
N GLN A 58 30.40 2.10 12.76
CA GLN A 58 29.86 3.46 12.90
C GLN A 58 29.25 3.73 14.27
N LYS A 59 28.58 2.76 14.90
CA LYS A 59 28.13 2.86 16.29
C LYS A 59 29.30 3.14 17.23
N THR A 60 30.41 2.42 17.05
CA THR A 60 31.62 2.61 17.86
C THR A 60 32.19 4.00 17.65
N PHE A 61 32.28 4.47 16.40
CA PHE A 61 32.69 5.83 16.06
C PHE A 61 31.78 6.90 16.68
N LEU A 62 30.46 6.71 16.66
CA LEU A 62 29.51 7.67 17.24
C LEU A 62 29.64 7.75 18.77
N LEU A 63 29.89 6.64 19.45
CA LEU A 63 30.11 6.62 20.90
C LEU A 63 31.39 7.33 21.33
N THR A 64 32.35 7.57 20.43
CA THR A 64 33.56 8.37 20.75
C THR A 64 33.34 9.87 20.62
N GLN A 65 32.18 10.32 20.12
CA GLN A 65 31.93 11.75 19.88
C GLN A 65 31.51 12.46 21.17
N PRO A 66 32.05 13.65 21.46
CA PRO A 66 31.83 14.35 22.73
C PRO A 66 30.37 14.76 22.97
N GLU A 67 29.57 14.95 21.93
CA GLU A 67 28.15 15.34 22.00
C GLU A 67 27.20 14.15 22.16
N VAL A 68 27.65 12.92 21.85
CA VAL A 68 26.83 11.71 21.91
C VAL A 68 26.78 11.19 23.34
N GLN A 69 25.56 10.90 23.81
CA GLN A 69 25.30 10.28 25.10
C GLN A 69 25.15 8.76 24.97
N GLU A 70 24.39 8.31 23.98
CA GLU A 70 24.07 6.90 23.78
C GLU A 70 23.83 6.63 22.29
N VAL A 71 24.18 5.43 21.82
CA VAL A 71 23.82 4.93 20.48
C VAL A 71 23.20 3.55 20.61
N ARG A 72 21.94 3.45 20.20
CA ARG A 72 21.22 2.18 20.11
C ARG A 72 21.23 1.69 18.67
N GLU A 73 21.66 0.44 18.51
CA GLU A 73 21.54 -0.29 17.25
C GLU A 73 20.14 -0.90 17.21
N LEU A 74 19.38 -0.54 16.18
CA LEU A 74 18.04 -1.04 15.94
C LEU A 74 18.09 -2.12 14.85
N LYS A 75 17.00 -2.85 14.71
CA LYS A 75 16.85 -3.81 13.61
C LYS A 75 16.90 -3.07 12.26
N GLY A 76 17.27 -3.78 11.20
CA GLY A 76 17.48 -3.19 9.87
C GLY A 76 18.77 -2.38 9.74
N ASN A 77 19.68 -2.49 10.72
CA ASN A 77 20.93 -1.73 10.79
C ASN A 77 20.73 -0.21 10.96
N ASN A 78 19.57 0.21 11.49
CA ASN A 78 19.33 1.61 11.82
C ASN A 78 20.02 1.98 13.14
N LEU A 79 20.41 3.25 13.30
CA LEU A 79 20.98 3.76 14.55
C LEU A 79 20.08 4.84 15.15
N LEU A 80 19.76 4.72 16.44
CA LEU A 80 19.17 5.79 17.22
C LEU A 80 20.25 6.40 18.11
N VAL A 81 20.63 7.64 17.80
CA VAL A 81 21.63 8.41 18.53
C VAL A 81 20.92 9.34 19.51
N GLN A 82 21.27 9.27 20.78
CA GLN A 82 20.84 10.22 21.80
C GLN A 82 22.00 11.15 22.14
N PHE A 83 21.77 12.45 22.07
CA PHE A 83 22.73 13.50 22.39
C PHE A 83 22.58 13.96 23.84
N LYS A 84 23.66 14.54 24.38
CA LYS A 84 23.70 15.01 25.78
C LYS A 84 22.71 16.14 26.07
N ASP A 85 22.24 16.85 25.05
CA ASP A 85 21.21 17.89 25.15
C ASP A 85 19.78 17.31 25.18
N GLY A 86 19.63 15.98 25.21
CA GLY A 86 18.37 15.27 25.24
C GLY A 86 17.72 15.05 23.87
N LYS A 87 18.30 15.57 22.78
CA LYS A 87 17.81 15.30 21.43
C LYS A 87 18.13 13.88 21.01
N LYS A 88 17.28 13.32 20.15
CA LYS A 88 17.47 11.99 19.54
C LYS A 88 17.45 12.14 18.04
N LEU A 89 18.31 11.41 17.34
CA LEU A 89 18.42 11.32 15.88
C LEU A 89 18.33 9.87 15.43
N LEU A 90 17.42 9.60 14.50
CA LEU A 90 17.36 8.33 13.79
C LEU A 90 18.18 8.39 12.49
N MET A 91 19.12 7.48 12.33
CA MET A 91 19.88 7.29 11.10
C MET A 91 19.38 6.04 10.39
N LEU A 92 18.80 6.22 9.20
CA LEU A 92 18.33 5.14 8.33
C LEU A 92 19.49 4.69 7.45
N LEU A 93 20.22 3.65 7.89
CA LEU A 93 21.44 3.17 7.22
C LEU A 93 21.20 1.89 6.40
N GLY A 94 19.96 1.40 6.39
CA GLY A 94 19.55 0.13 5.81
C GLY A 94 19.55 0.10 4.29
N GLU A 95 20.61 0.53 3.61
CA GLU A 95 20.80 0.28 2.19
C GLU A 95 22.00 -0.63 1.98
N ASP A 96 21.72 -1.91 1.73
CA ASP A 96 22.45 -2.79 0.79
C ASP A 96 22.14 -4.27 1.11
N ARG A 97 21.01 -4.77 0.58
CA ARG A 97 20.91 -6.17 0.18
C ARG A 97 20.39 -6.26 -1.27
N LEU A 98 21.32 -6.70 -2.11
CA LEU A 98 21.19 -7.38 -3.40
C LEU A 98 20.70 -6.58 -4.62
N GLY A 99 21.67 -6.39 -5.52
CA GLY A 99 21.51 -5.99 -6.92
C GLY A 99 22.86 -5.96 -7.63
N SER A 100 23.77 -6.91 -7.37
CA SER A 100 24.93 -7.09 -8.26
C SER A 100 24.48 -7.88 -9.48
N ALA A 101 24.27 -7.18 -10.58
CA ALA A 101 24.43 -7.77 -11.90
C ALA A 101 25.87 -8.29 -11.98
N ASP A 102 26.08 -9.59 -11.76
CA ASP A 102 27.11 -10.38 -12.45
C ASP A 102 27.01 -11.87 -12.07
N GLN A 103 27.00 -12.69 -13.12
CA GLN A 103 27.13 -14.16 -13.18
C GLN A 103 25.94 -15.01 -12.71
N ILE A 104 25.12 -15.35 -13.71
CA ILE A 104 24.31 -16.57 -13.73
C ILE A 104 25.26 -17.76 -13.55
N GLN A 105 25.21 -18.41 -12.39
CA GLN A 105 25.61 -19.81 -12.26
C GLN A 105 24.36 -20.66 -11.97
N PRO A 106 24.24 -21.86 -12.58
CA PRO A 106 23.09 -22.71 -12.38
C PRO A 106 23.20 -23.41 -11.03
N VAL A 107 22.35 -23.04 -10.06
CA VAL A 107 22.30 -23.76 -8.78
C VAL A 107 21.31 -24.92 -8.86
N GLN A 108 21.84 -26.09 -8.54
CA GLN A 108 21.22 -27.41 -8.54
C GLN A 108 19.91 -27.47 -7.74
N LYS A 109 18.94 -28.22 -8.28
CA LYS A 109 17.73 -28.67 -7.58
C LYS A 109 18.11 -29.39 -6.28
N LYS A 110 17.85 -28.78 -5.14
CA LYS A 110 17.90 -29.44 -3.84
C LYS A 110 16.61 -30.24 -3.67
N VAL A 111 16.67 -31.53 -3.99
CA VAL A 111 15.61 -32.50 -3.69
C VAL A 111 15.59 -32.69 -2.17
N LEU A 112 14.50 -32.29 -1.52
CA LEU A 112 14.24 -32.63 -0.12
C LEU A 112 13.74 -34.08 -0.06
N SER A 113 14.52 -34.97 0.56
CA SER A 113 14.10 -36.32 0.91
C SER A 113 13.19 -36.31 2.15
N PRO A 114 12.12 -37.12 2.22
CA PRO A 114 11.21 -37.12 3.36
C PRO A 114 11.82 -37.88 4.55
N ALA A 115 12.01 -37.19 5.68
CA ALA A 115 12.25 -37.84 6.96
C ALA A 115 10.91 -38.29 7.56
N GLN A 116 10.79 -39.59 7.80
CA GLN A 116 9.66 -40.24 8.44
C GLN A 116 9.56 -39.80 9.91
N GLN A 117 8.44 -39.18 10.30
CA GLN A 117 7.99 -39.14 11.68
C GLN A 117 6.79 -40.08 11.84
N GLN A 118 7.05 -41.24 12.45
CA GLN A 118 6.04 -42.15 12.95
C GLN A 118 5.27 -41.47 14.10
N LEU A 119 3.97 -41.31 13.93
CA LEU A 119 3.03 -41.01 15.02
C LEU A 119 2.11 -42.23 15.20
N THR A 120 2.19 -42.83 16.38
CA THR A 120 1.33 -43.94 16.85
C THR A 120 -0.15 -43.55 16.91
N PRO A 121 -1.09 -44.44 16.54
CA PRO A 121 -2.51 -44.12 16.47
C PRO A 121 -3.21 -44.27 17.83
N VAL A 122 -3.77 -43.18 18.36
CA VAL A 122 -4.76 -43.24 19.45
C VAL A 122 -6.16 -43.35 18.81
N LYS A 123 -6.81 -44.50 19.01
CA LYS A 123 -8.20 -44.74 18.61
C LYS A 123 -9.14 -43.82 19.41
N LYS A 124 -9.73 -42.81 18.76
CA LYS A 124 -10.92 -42.10 19.27
C LYS A 124 -12.16 -42.59 18.53
N GLN A 125 -13.12 -43.11 19.30
CA GLN A 125 -14.47 -43.49 18.87
C GLN A 125 -15.16 -42.33 18.13
N LEU A 126 -15.68 -42.64 16.95
CA LEU A 126 -16.56 -41.77 16.17
C LEU A 126 -17.95 -41.77 16.82
N ILE A 127 -18.35 -40.62 17.36
CA ILE A 127 -19.76 -40.33 17.66
C ILE A 127 -20.35 -39.68 16.40
N PRO A 128 -21.56 -40.05 15.92
CA PRO A 128 -22.12 -39.52 14.68
C PRO A 128 -22.43 -38.03 14.85
N VAL A 129 -21.77 -37.17 14.06
CA VAL A 129 -22.08 -35.74 14.03
C VAL A 129 -23.36 -35.55 13.25
N THR A 130 -24.46 -35.32 13.97
CA THR A 130 -25.68 -34.72 13.43
C THR A 130 -25.30 -33.42 12.72
N LYS A 131 -25.67 -33.28 11.44
CA LYS A 131 -25.44 -32.08 10.63
C LYS A 131 -26.02 -30.85 11.34
N ILE A 132 -25.18 -30.13 12.08
CA ILE A 132 -25.46 -28.75 12.45
C ILE A 132 -25.28 -27.95 11.14
N ARG A 133 -26.39 -27.66 10.46
CA ARG A 133 -26.43 -26.62 9.41
C ARG A 133 -26.14 -25.28 10.09
N ARG A 134 -24.86 -24.97 10.29
CA ARG A 134 -24.45 -23.60 10.55
C ARG A 134 -24.72 -22.82 9.27
N PRO A 135 -25.39 -21.64 9.32
CA PRO A 135 -25.51 -20.79 8.14
C PRO A 135 -24.09 -20.57 7.63
N MET A 136 -23.82 -20.95 6.37
CA MET A 136 -22.54 -20.62 5.73
C MET A 136 -22.44 -19.10 5.75
N LEU A 137 -21.55 -18.57 6.59
CA LEU A 137 -21.15 -17.17 6.52
C LEU A 137 -20.74 -16.92 5.07
N LYS A 138 -21.49 -16.05 4.40
CA LYS A 138 -21.22 -15.64 3.03
C LYS A 138 -19.89 -14.88 3.05
N LEU A 139 -18.82 -15.53 2.62
CA LEU A 139 -17.50 -14.90 2.51
C LEU A 139 -17.58 -13.84 1.42
N ILE A 140 -17.43 -12.57 1.80
CA ILE A 140 -17.30 -11.44 0.88
C ILE A 140 -15.80 -11.25 0.62
N PRO A 141 -15.37 -11.12 -0.65
CA PRO A 141 -13.98 -10.80 -0.96
C PRO A 141 -13.56 -9.53 -0.24
N CYS A 142 -12.38 -9.57 0.36
CA CYS A 142 -11.78 -8.37 0.92
C CYS A 142 -11.46 -7.40 -0.22
N ALA A 143 -12.03 -6.20 -0.19
CA ALA A 143 -11.75 -5.17 -1.19
C ALA A 143 -12.13 -3.79 -0.64
N PRO A 144 -11.49 -2.70 -1.14
CA PRO A 144 -11.79 -1.33 -0.73
C PRO A 144 -13.27 -1.00 -0.82
N LYS A 145 -13.79 -0.21 0.11
CA LYS A 145 -15.18 0.28 0.08
C LYS A 145 -15.32 1.67 -0.58
N SER A 146 -14.23 2.43 -0.61
CA SER A 146 -14.16 3.75 -1.22
C SER A 146 -13.38 3.68 -2.53
N ASN A 147 -13.84 4.42 -3.54
CA ASN A 147 -13.11 4.62 -4.80
C ASN A 147 -12.07 5.75 -4.70
N LYS A 148 -11.87 6.36 -3.53
CA LYS A 148 -10.80 7.35 -3.34
C LYS A 148 -9.48 6.62 -3.12
N ALA A 149 -8.40 7.11 -3.71
CA ALA A 149 -7.05 6.62 -3.45
C ALA A 149 -6.10 7.78 -3.13
N LEU A 150 -5.09 7.52 -2.31
CA LEU A 150 -4.00 8.44 -2.01
C LEU A 150 -2.68 7.86 -2.50
N ILE A 151 -1.90 8.66 -3.22
CA ILE A 151 -0.47 8.42 -3.43
C ILE A 151 0.31 9.50 -2.69
N PHE A 152 1.03 9.10 -1.65
CA PHE A 152 1.84 9.95 -0.79
C PHE A 152 3.32 9.63 -1.06
N ASP A 153 3.97 10.44 -1.90
CA ASP A 153 5.32 10.16 -2.41
C ASP A 153 6.31 11.26 -2.00
N CYS A 154 7.22 10.91 -1.08
CA CYS A 154 8.28 11.78 -0.60
C CYS A 154 9.50 11.82 -1.55
N LEU A 155 9.58 10.91 -2.52
CA LEU A 155 10.74 10.64 -3.38
C LEU A 155 10.41 10.82 -4.87
N GLU A 156 9.39 11.60 -5.19
CA GLU A 156 8.94 11.77 -6.57
C GLU A 156 10.00 12.42 -7.47
N ASP A 157 10.80 13.32 -6.92
CA ASP A 157 11.90 14.04 -7.58
C ASP A 157 13.27 13.34 -7.42
N ASP A 158 13.32 12.09 -6.92
CA ASP A 158 14.59 11.39 -6.75
C ASP A 158 15.21 11.00 -8.12
N ALA A 159 16.51 11.20 -8.30
CA ALA A 159 17.20 10.93 -9.56
C ALA A 159 17.26 9.44 -9.90
N ASN A 160 17.09 8.56 -8.90
CA ASN A 160 17.03 7.11 -9.08
C ASN A 160 15.62 6.57 -9.34
N VAL A 161 14.59 7.43 -9.39
CA VAL A 161 13.23 7.01 -9.75
C VAL A 161 13.25 6.47 -11.18
N VAL A 162 12.80 5.22 -11.35
CA VAL A 162 12.67 4.59 -12.67
C VAL A 162 11.69 5.40 -13.52
N SER A 163 11.97 5.54 -14.83
CA SER A 163 11.08 6.20 -15.80
C SER A 163 10.26 5.15 -16.56
N PRO A 164 8.92 5.29 -16.68
CA PRO A 164 8.08 6.37 -16.16
C PRO A 164 8.03 6.35 -14.63
N LYS A 165 7.81 7.52 -14.00
CA LYS A 165 7.79 7.62 -12.54
C LYS A 165 6.72 6.68 -11.99
N ILE A 166 7.12 5.82 -11.06
CA ILE A 166 6.24 4.77 -10.52
C ILE A 166 4.86 5.27 -10.06
N TRP A 167 4.80 6.45 -9.43
CA TRP A 167 3.53 7.03 -8.98
C TRP A 167 2.56 7.31 -10.14
N GLN A 168 3.04 7.62 -11.35
CA GLN A 168 2.21 7.86 -12.53
C GLN A 168 1.59 6.56 -13.02
N GLN A 169 2.37 5.48 -13.02
CA GLN A 169 1.92 4.16 -13.41
C GLN A 169 0.87 3.64 -12.42
N VAL A 170 1.18 3.67 -11.12
CA VAL A 170 0.22 3.30 -10.05
C VAL A 170 -1.05 4.16 -10.13
N LYS A 171 -0.92 5.46 -10.39
CA LYS A 171 -2.08 6.33 -10.61
C LYS A 171 -2.92 5.86 -11.79
N SER A 172 -2.30 5.62 -12.95
CA SER A 172 -2.98 5.15 -14.16
C SER A 172 -3.68 3.82 -13.94
N ASP A 173 -3.01 2.86 -13.28
CA ASP A 173 -3.58 1.56 -12.94
C ASP A 173 -4.81 1.70 -12.03
N LEU A 174 -4.75 2.53 -11.00
CA LEU A 174 -5.89 2.80 -10.12
C LEU A 174 -7.04 3.54 -10.84
N GLU A 175 -6.72 4.56 -11.64
CA GLU A 175 -7.72 5.31 -12.43
C GLU A 175 -8.40 4.42 -13.48
N SER A 176 -7.69 3.42 -14.03
CA SER A 176 -8.27 2.43 -14.96
C SER A 176 -9.39 1.60 -14.32
N LEU A 177 -9.33 1.42 -13.00
CA LEU A 177 -10.36 0.78 -12.19
C LEU A 177 -11.41 1.75 -11.64
N GLY A 178 -11.39 3.03 -12.04
CA GLY A 178 -12.37 4.03 -11.62
C GLY A 178 -12.11 4.63 -10.23
N TYR A 179 -10.88 4.53 -9.71
CA TYR A 179 -10.51 5.25 -8.50
C TYR A 179 -10.27 6.75 -8.80
N SER A 180 -10.67 7.61 -7.87
CA SER A 180 -10.27 9.02 -7.85
C SER A 180 -8.97 9.15 -7.05
N VAL A 181 -7.86 9.43 -7.74
CA VAL A 181 -6.53 9.43 -7.13
C VAL A 181 -6.13 10.85 -6.71
N THR A 182 -5.95 11.05 -5.41
CA THR A 182 -5.29 12.22 -4.83
C THR A 182 -3.79 11.96 -4.73
N THR A 183 -2.97 12.92 -5.13
CA THR A 183 -1.51 12.84 -4.95
C THR A 183 -1.02 13.88 -3.95
N LYS A 184 -0.07 13.48 -3.10
CA LYS A 184 0.72 14.35 -2.24
C LYS A 184 2.18 14.04 -2.53
N LEU A 185 2.76 14.82 -3.44
CA LEU A 185 4.10 14.61 -3.98
C LEU A 185 5.08 15.64 -3.41
N ASN A 186 6.36 15.28 -3.30
CA ASN A 186 7.43 16.19 -2.88
C ASN A 186 7.07 16.93 -1.58
N ASN A 187 7.25 18.26 -1.52
CA ASN A 187 6.99 19.02 -0.29
C ASN A 187 5.53 19.03 0.16
N SER A 188 4.61 18.47 -0.64
CA SER A 188 3.23 18.20 -0.21
C SER A 188 3.12 16.90 0.60
N ALA A 189 4.05 15.96 0.46
CA ALA A 189 4.18 14.75 1.28
C ALA A 189 4.77 15.07 2.67
N ASN A 190 4.12 16.00 3.39
CA ASN A 190 4.61 16.59 4.64
C ASN A 190 3.76 16.22 5.85
N LEU A 191 4.19 16.63 7.05
CA LEU A 191 3.50 16.34 8.31
C LEU A 191 2.02 16.77 8.32
N THR A 192 1.71 17.97 7.81
CA THR A 192 0.34 18.48 7.77
C THR A 192 -0.58 17.62 6.91
N ASN A 193 -0.13 17.17 5.74
CA ASN A 193 -0.93 16.27 4.91
C ASN A 193 -0.92 14.84 5.45
N ALA A 194 0.17 14.40 6.08
CA ALA A 194 0.24 13.09 6.73
C ALA A 194 -0.75 12.96 7.89
N SER A 195 -0.95 14.03 8.68
CA SER A 195 -1.92 14.03 9.79
C SER A 195 -3.38 14.05 9.33
N LEU A 196 -3.65 14.13 8.02
CA LEU A 196 -5.00 14.21 7.45
C LEU A 196 -5.32 13.00 6.55
N ILE A 197 -4.51 11.94 6.60
CA ILE A 197 -4.72 10.76 5.74
C ILE A 197 -6.04 10.06 6.05
N ASP A 198 -6.42 9.95 7.33
CA ASP A 198 -7.68 9.35 7.76
C ASP A 198 -8.92 10.13 7.28
N ASN A 199 -8.79 11.46 7.19
CA ASN A 199 -9.83 12.36 6.71
C ASN A 199 -10.23 12.12 5.25
N GLY A 200 -9.35 11.54 4.44
CA GLY A 200 -9.58 11.33 3.02
C GLY A 200 -10.50 10.15 2.69
N GLU A 201 -10.82 9.28 3.66
CA GLU A 201 -11.69 8.10 3.48
C GLU A 201 -11.22 7.24 2.29
N TYR A 202 -9.91 7.05 2.19
CA TYR A 202 -9.28 6.35 1.08
C TYR A 202 -9.53 4.85 1.15
N GLY A 203 -9.89 4.26 0.00
CA GLY A 203 -9.91 2.82 -0.18
C GLY A 203 -8.53 2.23 -0.41
N VAL A 204 -7.61 3.01 -0.97
CA VAL A 204 -6.20 2.64 -1.18
C VAL A 204 -5.30 3.79 -0.73
N VAL A 205 -4.27 3.49 0.05
CA VAL A 205 -3.22 4.45 0.44
C VAL A 205 -1.87 3.86 0.04
N VAL A 206 -1.19 4.53 -0.89
CA VAL A 206 0.16 4.20 -1.32
C VAL A 206 1.12 5.22 -0.72
N MET A 207 2.10 4.76 0.04
CA MET A 207 3.12 5.61 0.66
C MET A 207 4.48 5.20 0.14
N ARG A 208 5.19 6.12 -0.52
CA ARG A 208 6.55 5.88 -1.04
C ARG A 208 7.53 6.84 -0.39
N GLY A 209 8.58 6.31 0.22
CA GLY A 209 9.52 7.12 0.99
C GLY A 209 10.59 6.31 1.72
N HIS A 210 11.55 7.02 2.32
CA HIS A 210 12.48 6.38 3.24
C HIS A 210 11.76 5.97 4.53
N GLY A 211 12.19 4.86 5.09
CA GLY A 211 11.63 4.33 6.32
C GLY A 211 12.50 3.26 6.92
N GLY A 212 12.12 2.80 8.11
CA GLY A 212 12.89 1.82 8.83
C GLY A 212 12.19 1.30 10.08
N ASP A 213 12.66 0.15 10.56
CA ASP A 213 12.26 -0.42 11.84
C ASP A 213 12.89 0.37 13.00
N LEU A 214 12.06 0.70 13.99
CA LEU A 214 12.40 1.42 15.22
C LEU A 214 12.45 0.53 16.46
N GLY A 215 12.36 -0.79 16.31
CA GLY A 215 12.35 -1.75 17.42
C GLY A 215 10.99 -1.82 18.10
N GLY A 216 9.97 -2.24 17.36
CA GLY A 216 8.57 -2.32 17.80
C GLY A 216 7.65 -1.29 17.13
N ASP A 217 8.19 -0.49 16.20
CA ASP A 217 7.43 0.48 15.41
C ASP A 217 8.04 0.70 14.02
N PHE A 218 7.26 1.24 13.09
CA PHE A 218 7.73 1.66 11.76
C PHE A 218 7.86 3.19 11.71
N GLY A 219 9.00 3.68 11.24
CA GLY A 219 9.23 5.09 10.94
C GLY A 219 9.11 5.38 9.45
N PHE A 220 8.28 6.35 9.06
CA PHE A 220 8.17 6.84 7.69
C PHE A 220 8.64 8.29 7.56
N LEU A 221 9.65 8.54 6.74
CA LEU A 221 10.23 9.87 6.56
C LEU A 221 9.34 10.74 5.67
N VAL A 222 8.96 11.92 6.16
CA VAL A 222 8.16 12.91 5.44
C VAL A 222 8.94 14.19 5.17
N ARG A 223 8.46 14.95 4.19
CA ARG A 223 9.04 16.23 3.76
C ARG A 223 8.59 17.43 4.61
N PRO A 224 9.24 18.61 4.48
CA PRO A 224 10.35 18.95 3.58
C PRO A 224 11.70 18.35 3.99
N TRP A 225 12.64 18.34 3.06
CA TRP A 225 14.04 18.04 3.34
C TRP A 225 14.78 19.26 3.84
N TYR A 226 15.62 19.05 4.84
CA TYR A 226 16.47 20.06 5.44
C TYR A 226 17.94 19.77 5.11
N SER A 227 18.72 20.84 4.98
CA SER A 227 20.19 20.78 4.82
C SER A 227 20.92 20.45 6.12
N SER A 228 20.21 20.47 7.24
CA SER A 228 20.70 20.11 8.57
C SER A 228 19.56 19.54 9.40
N TYR A 229 19.90 18.95 10.54
CA TYR A 229 18.92 18.36 11.43
C TYR A 229 17.80 19.34 11.83
N PRO A 230 16.52 19.00 11.62
CA PRO A 230 15.44 19.90 12.00
C PRO A 230 15.27 19.94 13.53
N SER A 231 14.46 20.88 14.01
CA SER A 231 14.24 21.09 15.44
C SER A 231 13.75 19.84 16.16
N GLY A 232 14.04 19.73 17.47
CA GLY A 232 13.58 18.59 18.28
C GLY A 232 12.06 18.55 18.43
N SER A 233 11.39 19.70 18.24
CA SER A 233 9.94 19.80 18.13
C SER A 233 9.56 20.07 16.68
N SER A 234 8.76 19.17 16.10
CA SER A 234 8.13 19.34 14.79
C SER A 234 6.81 20.11 14.86
N GLY A 235 6.29 20.34 16.08
CA GLY A 235 4.90 20.74 16.32
C GLY A 235 3.90 19.56 16.31
N TYR A 236 4.35 18.34 15.99
CA TYR A 236 3.53 17.13 15.94
C TYR A 236 4.00 16.09 16.94
N ALA A 237 3.06 15.41 17.61
CA ALA A 237 3.35 14.27 18.47
C ALA A 237 3.79 13.05 17.63
N GLY A 238 4.63 12.19 18.21
CA GLY A 238 5.06 10.96 17.53
C GLY A 238 5.98 11.17 16.33
N THR A 239 6.65 12.31 16.23
CA THR A 239 7.70 12.54 15.22
C THR A 239 9.08 12.42 15.84
N ILE A 240 10.01 11.83 15.10
CA ILE A 240 11.43 11.80 15.47
C ILE A 240 12.21 12.43 14.31
N PRO A 241 13.13 13.37 14.55
CA PRO A 241 13.91 13.85 13.44
C PRO A 241 14.96 12.79 13.02
N ALA A 242 15.24 12.75 11.73
CA ALA A 242 15.93 11.63 11.11
C ALA A 242 16.82 12.09 9.95
N SER A 243 17.74 11.22 9.56
CA SER A 243 18.57 11.39 8.36
C SER A 243 18.49 10.17 7.46
N ALA A 244 18.45 10.42 6.17
CA ALA A 244 18.52 9.40 5.11
C ALA A 244 19.43 9.91 4.00
N TYR A 245 20.07 9.00 3.28
CA TYR A 245 20.83 9.35 2.10
C TYR A 245 19.87 9.57 0.93
N ASN A 246 19.81 10.79 0.39
CA ASN A 246 19.03 11.09 -0.79
C ASN A 246 19.94 10.97 -2.02
N HIS A 247 19.56 10.07 -2.94
CA HIS A 247 20.37 9.78 -4.11
C HIS A 247 20.29 10.90 -5.16
N ALA A 248 19.14 11.55 -5.28
CA ALA A 248 18.93 12.73 -6.13
C ALA A 248 19.92 13.86 -5.86
N VAL A 249 20.17 14.12 -4.57
CA VAL A 249 21.06 15.21 -4.13
C VAL A 249 22.49 14.72 -3.91
N GLY A 250 22.73 13.40 -3.99
CA GLY A 250 24.03 12.79 -3.72
C GLY A 250 24.53 13.07 -2.29
N ALA A 251 23.62 13.37 -1.36
CA ALA A 251 23.94 13.87 -0.03
C ALA A 251 22.97 13.34 1.02
N THR A 252 23.41 13.37 2.27
CA THR A 252 22.52 13.13 3.41
C THR A 252 21.51 14.27 3.50
N GLN A 253 20.24 13.91 3.59
CA GLN A 253 19.15 14.83 3.87
C GLN A 253 18.51 14.52 5.22
N PHE A 254 17.93 15.56 5.81
CA PHE A 254 17.31 15.49 7.12
C PHE A 254 15.82 15.79 7.00
N GLY A 255 15.03 15.20 7.88
CA GLY A 255 13.58 15.35 7.90
C GLY A 255 12.98 14.82 9.20
N TYR A 256 11.66 14.72 9.24
CA TYR A 256 10.95 14.07 10.34
C TYR A 256 10.42 12.72 9.88
N VAL A 257 10.56 11.69 10.71
CA VAL A 257 9.80 10.46 10.56
C VAL A 257 8.52 10.53 11.39
N ILE A 258 7.41 10.04 10.82
CA ILE A 258 6.19 9.74 11.55
C ILE A 258 6.25 8.29 12.06
N THR A 259 5.69 8.04 13.25
CA THR A 259 5.73 6.74 13.94
C THR A 259 4.31 6.24 14.23
N GLY A 260 4.16 5.07 14.82
CA GLY A 260 2.88 4.57 15.32
C GLY A 260 2.23 5.51 16.34
N THR A 261 3.01 6.26 17.12
CA THR A 261 2.47 7.32 18.01
C THR A 261 1.84 8.47 17.21
N PHE A 262 2.42 8.82 16.05
CA PHE A 262 1.83 9.82 15.17
C PHE A 262 0.48 9.31 14.63
N SER A 263 0.45 8.08 14.12
CA SER A 263 -0.78 7.45 13.63
C SER A 263 -1.86 7.35 14.70
N SER A 264 -1.52 6.96 15.93
CA SER A 264 -2.50 6.88 17.02
C SER A 264 -2.97 8.25 17.52
N THR A 265 -2.24 9.33 17.23
CA THR A 265 -2.63 10.69 17.62
C THR A 265 -3.48 11.36 16.55
N TYR A 266 -3.09 11.23 15.28
CA TYR A 266 -3.66 12.00 14.18
C TYR A 266 -4.57 11.19 13.26
N TRP A 267 -4.56 9.86 13.33
CA TRP A 267 -5.47 8.98 12.60
C TRP A 267 -6.43 8.26 13.57
N ALA A 268 -6.83 8.97 14.63
CA ALA A 268 -7.66 8.42 15.70
C ALA A 268 -9.16 8.69 15.49
N ASP A 269 -9.50 9.71 14.72
CA ASP A 269 -10.86 10.20 14.60
C ASP A 269 -11.64 9.45 13.52
N LYS A 270 -10.97 8.96 12.47
CA LYS A 270 -11.58 8.19 11.39
C LYS A 270 -10.93 6.82 11.20
N ALA A 271 -11.78 5.81 11.06
CA ALA A 271 -11.36 4.46 10.67
C ALA A 271 -10.86 4.41 9.22
N PHE A 272 -10.13 3.34 8.90
CA PHE A 272 -9.69 2.97 7.55
C PHE A 272 -10.53 1.81 6.97
N PRO A 273 -11.86 1.95 6.84
CA PRO A 273 -12.74 0.81 6.60
C PRO A 273 -12.41 0.08 5.29
N SER A 274 -11.86 -1.13 5.46
CA SER A 274 -11.45 -1.99 4.34
C SER A 274 -10.37 -1.40 3.42
N THR A 275 -9.57 -0.44 3.91
CA THR A 275 -8.49 0.20 3.15
C THR A 275 -7.32 -0.76 2.89
N ILE A 276 -6.72 -0.68 1.71
CA ILE A 276 -5.44 -1.32 1.38
C ILE A 276 -4.34 -0.28 1.54
N PHE A 277 -3.41 -0.53 2.46
CA PHE A 277 -2.18 0.25 2.58
C PHE A 277 -1.05 -0.46 1.83
N PHE A 278 -0.37 0.25 0.94
CA PHE A 278 0.86 -0.20 0.30
C PHE A 278 1.98 0.76 0.64
N LEU A 279 3.01 0.25 1.29
CA LEU A 279 4.15 1.02 1.76
C LEU A 279 5.41 0.61 1.00
N GLU A 280 5.79 1.47 0.07
CA GLU A 280 7.03 1.38 -0.69
C GLU A 280 8.17 2.01 0.11
N SER A 281 8.67 1.25 1.07
CA SER A 281 9.73 1.66 1.99
C SER A 281 10.49 0.48 2.57
N CYS A 282 11.77 0.69 2.89
CA CYS A 282 12.58 -0.30 3.58
C CYS A 282 11.95 -0.66 4.94
N HIS A 283 11.90 -1.96 5.26
CA HIS A 283 11.31 -2.46 6.51
C HIS A 283 9.83 -2.08 6.74
N GLY A 284 9.10 -1.66 5.71
CA GLY A 284 7.70 -1.27 5.81
C GLY A 284 6.76 -2.36 6.33
N ALA A 285 7.12 -3.64 6.21
CA ALA A 285 6.40 -4.76 6.82
C ALA A 285 7.32 -5.72 7.57
N ASP A 286 8.42 -5.20 8.14
CA ASP A 286 9.31 -6.01 8.98
C ASP A 286 8.53 -6.50 10.23
N PRO A 287 8.58 -7.81 10.58
CA PRO A 287 7.98 -8.30 11.82
C PRO A 287 8.46 -7.57 13.09
N GLY A 288 9.66 -6.99 13.07
CA GLY A 288 10.20 -6.17 14.16
C GLY A 288 9.54 -4.80 14.30
N ALA A 289 8.88 -4.31 13.25
CA ALA A 289 8.11 -3.07 13.27
C ALA A 289 6.68 -3.24 13.84
N LEU A 290 6.28 -4.47 14.21
CA LEU A 290 5.03 -4.77 14.89
C LEU A 290 5.27 -4.73 16.41
N PRO A 291 4.45 -4.02 17.22
CA PRO A 291 3.04 -3.64 16.99
C PRO A 291 2.80 -2.17 16.60
N GLY A 292 3.69 -1.54 15.85
CA GLY A 292 3.61 -0.12 15.49
C GLY A 292 2.51 0.29 14.51
N MET A 293 2.81 1.28 13.67
CA MET A 293 1.91 1.81 12.64
C MET A 293 1.14 0.74 11.81
N PRO A 294 1.74 -0.38 11.36
CA PRO A 294 1.01 -1.41 10.62
C PRO A 294 -0.07 -2.12 11.46
N THR A 295 0.19 -2.35 12.75
CA THR A 295 -0.78 -2.97 13.67
C THR A 295 -1.87 -1.98 14.05
N TRP A 296 -1.53 -0.71 14.27
CA TRP A 296 -2.51 0.33 14.54
C TRP A 296 -3.51 0.47 13.38
N THR A 297 -3.02 0.65 12.15
CA THR A 297 -3.89 0.88 10.97
C THR A 297 -4.84 -0.28 10.70
N THR A 298 -4.36 -1.52 10.81
CA THR A 298 -5.19 -2.73 10.62
C THR A 298 -6.20 -2.94 11.75
N ASN A 299 -5.83 -2.66 13.00
CA ASN A 299 -6.78 -2.62 14.12
C ASN A 299 -7.80 -1.48 13.97
N HIS A 300 -7.46 -0.44 13.22
CA HIS A 300 -8.32 0.70 12.93
C HIS A 300 -9.07 0.58 11.59
N GLY A 301 -9.25 -0.65 11.10
CA GLY A 301 -10.18 -0.98 10.01
C GLY A 301 -9.52 -1.28 8.66
N ALA A 302 -8.21 -1.02 8.50
CA ALA A 302 -7.50 -1.34 7.27
C ALA A 302 -7.54 -2.86 7.04
N SER A 303 -7.85 -3.24 5.80
CA SER A 303 -7.93 -4.64 5.41
C SER A 303 -6.56 -5.31 5.42
N VAL A 304 -5.56 -4.60 4.93
CA VAL A 304 -4.20 -5.09 4.75
C VAL A 304 -3.22 -3.93 4.71
N TRP A 305 -2.06 -4.17 5.27
CA TRP A 305 -0.85 -3.36 5.17
C TRP A 305 0.21 -4.17 4.43
N LEU A 306 0.70 -3.65 3.31
CA LEU A 306 1.76 -4.26 2.53
C LEU A 306 3.03 -3.42 2.60
N GLY A 307 4.19 -4.07 2.64
CA GLY A 307 5.48 -3.40 2.53
C GLY A 307 6.64 -4.40 2.51
N TRP A 308 7.87 -3.90 2.37
CA TRP A 308 9.05 -4.76 2.35
C TRP A 308 9.47 -5.16 3.77
N ASN A 309 9.80 -6.43 3.97
CA ASN A 309 10.20 -6.94 5.29
C ASN A 309 11.67 -6.66 5.66
N GLU A 310 12.48 -6.21 4.72
CA GLU A 310 13.87 -5.79 4.89
C GLU A 310 14.15 -4.56 3.99
N SER A 311 15.40 -4.11 3.99
CA SER A 311 15.95 -3.16 3.01
C SER A 311 15.69 -3.60 1.57
N VAL A 312 15.19 -2.69 0.73
CA VAL A 312 14.91 -2.93 -0.69
C VAL A 312 15.67 -1.94 -1.56
N SER A 313 16.22 -2.43 -2.68
CA SER A 313 16.85 -1.55 -3.68
C SER A 313 15.78 -0.85 -4.53
N PHE A 314 16.06 0.34 -5.05
CA PHE A 314 15.14 1.06 -5.95
C PHE A 314 14.62 0.21 -7.12
N ASN A 315 15.50 -0.61 -7.72
CA ASN A 315 15.12 -1.46 -8.83
C ASN A 315 14.19 -2.60 -8.43
N CYS A 316 14.31 -3.16 -7.22
CA CYS A 316 13.37 -4.17 -6.72
C CYS A 316 12.08 -3.52 -6.20
N GLY A 317 12.20 -2.35 -5.58
CA GLY A 317 11.11 -1.60 -4.97
C GLY A 317 10.15 -1.02 -6.01
N ASP A 318 10.63 -0.14 -6.87
CA ASP A 318 9.80 0.55 -7.86
C ASP A 318 9.24 -0.44 -8.91
N ASN A 319 10.07 -1.34 -9.47
CA ASN A 319 9.57 -2.34 -10.44
C ASN A 319 8.66 -3.38 -9.78
N GLY A 320 8.92 -3.74 -8.51
CA GLY A 320 8.06 -4.63 -7.75
C GLY A 320 6.70 -3.99 -7.48
N THR A 321 6.69 -2.70 -7.13
CA THR A 321 5.46 -1.90 -6.96
C THR A 321 4.67 -1.83 -8.26
N ASP A 322 5.35 -1.55 -9.38
CA ASP A 322 4.73 -1.47 -10.69
C ASP A 322 4.02 -2.78 -11.02
N LEU A 323 4.78 -3.89 -11.01
CA LEU A 323 4.25 -5.21 -11.28
C LEU A 323 3.11 -5.58 -10.32
N PHE A 324 3.24 -5.25 -9.03
CA PHE A 324 2.21 -5.50 -8.04
C PHE A 324 0.89 -4.80 -8.41
N PHE A 325 0.93 -3.50 -8.73
CA PHE A 325 -0.27 -2.75 -9.12
C PHE A 325 -0.80 -3.16 -10.49
N GLN A 326 0.05 -3.51 -11.45
CA GLN A 326 -0.39 -4.08 -12.72
C GLN A 326 -1.17 -5.39 -12.51
N LYS A 327 -0.70 -6.27 -11.62
CA LYS A 327 -1.43 -7.51 -11.28
C LYS A 327 -2.77 -7.21 -10.62
N LEU A 328 -2.80 -6.28 -9.67
CA LEU A 328 -4.05 -5.92 -9.00
C LEU A 328 -5.05 -5.19 -9.90
N ALA A 329 -4.59 -4.30 -10.78
CA ALA A 329 -5.45 -3.43 -11.56
C ALA A 329 -5.81 -4.04 -12.92
N ASN A 330 -4.81 -4.46 -13.68
CA ASN A 330 -4.98 -4.88 -15.07
C ASN A 330 -5.40 -6.34 -15.17
N GLU A 331 -4.97 -7.17 -14.21
CA GLU A 331 -5.31 -8.59 -14.14
C GLU A 331 -6.29 -8.93 -13.00
N GLN A 332 -6.73 -7.94 -12.21
CA GLN A 332 -7.67 -8.07 -11.08
C GLN A 332 -7.30 -9.23 -10.13
N LYS A 333 -6.00 -9.39 -9.90
CA LYS A 333 -5.46 -10.42 -9.01
C LYS A 333 -5.67 -10.09 -7.55
N THR A 334 -5.62 -11.13 -6.71
CA THR A 334 -5.54 -10.95 -5.27
C THR A 334 -4.15 -10.43 -4.87
N VAL A 335 -4.07 -9.87 -3.67
CA VAL A 335 -2.83 -9.42 -3.03
C VAL A 335 -1.80 -10.55 -2.99
N THR A 336 -2.19 -11.77 -2.64
CA THR A 336 -1.27 -12.92 -2.63
C THR A 336 -0.74 -13.24 -4.03
N GLU A 337 -1.60 -13.29 -5.04
CA GLU A 337 -1.15 -13.57 -6.42
C GLU A 337 -0.24 -12.46 -6.96
N ALA A 338 -0.50 -11.19 -6.61
CA ALA A 338 0.34 -10.07 -6.99
C ALA A 338 1.70 -10.12 -6.28
N VAL A 339 1.73 -10.44 -4.98
CA VAL A 339 2.96 -10.67 -4.22
C VAL A 339 3.77 -11.84 -4.80
N ASP A 340 3.12 -12.95 -5.14
CA ASP A 340 3.76 -14.12 -5.77
C ASP A 340 4.37 -13.77 -7.13
N ALA A 341 3.71 -12.91 -7.91
CA ALA A 341 4.24 -12.44 -9.19
C ALA A 341 5.50 -11.58 -9.00
N VAL A 342 5.53 -10.69 -8.01
CA VAL A 342 6.73 -9.91 -7.65
C VAL A 342 7.86 -10.85 -7.26
N TYR A 343 7.60 -11.87 -6.44
CA TYR A 343 8.62 -12.84 -6.05
C TYR A 343 9.20 -13.64 -7.22
N ALA A 344 8.38 -13.95 -8.22
CA ALA A 344 8.83 -14.67 -9.41
C ALA A 344 9.89 -13.89 -10.23
N THR A 345 10.02 -12.57 -10.02
CA THR A 345 11.06 -11.75 -10.68
C THR A 345 12.47 -11.95 -10.08
N GLY A 346 12.59 -12.63 -8.95
CA GLY A 346 13.87 -12.79 -8.25
C GLY A 346 14.24 -11.64 -7.31
N CYS A 347 13.32 -10.70 -7.06
CA CYS A 347 13.44 -9.67 -6.02
C CYS A 347 13.32 -10.29 -4.60
N ARG A 348 14.24 -11.19 -4.25
CA ARG A 348 14.33 -11.88 -2.96
C ARG A 348 15.77 -12.28 -2.60
N PRO A 349 16.20 -12.09 -1.34
CA PRO A 349 15.63 -11.15 -0.35
C PRO A 349 15.86 -9.69 -0.77
N PRO A 350 15.01 -8.71 -0.36
CA PRO A 350 13.91 -8.75 0.64
C PRO A 350 12.60 -9.38 0.13
N GLU A 351 11.58 -9.53 0.99
CA GLU A 351 10.24 -10.00 0.60
C GLU A 351 9.16 -8.91 0.83
N LEU A 352 8.35 -8.63 -0.19
CA LEU A 352 7.11 -7.87 -0.07
C LEU A 352 6.08 -8.68 0.74
N ALA A 353 5.73 -8.24 1.95
CA ALA A 353 4.87 -8.98 2.87
C ALA A 353 3.54 -8.25 3.10
N ALA A 354 2.48 -9.04 3.32
CA ALA A 354 1.14 -8.53 3.66
C ALA A 354 0.80 -8.86 5.12
N PHE A 355 0.27 -7.86 5.82
CA PHE A 355 -0.17 -7.96 7.21
C PHE A 355 -1.63 -7.52 7.37
N PRO A 356 -2.47 -8.26 8.12
CA PRO A 356 -2.20 -9.58 8.66
C PRO A 356 -2.15 -10.66 7.56
N THR A 357 -1.37 -11.72 7.79
CA THR A 357 -1.04 -12.74 6.76
C THR A 357 -2.25 -13.50 6.21
N ASN A 358 -3.38 -13.52 6.93
CA ASN A 358 -4.63 -14.12 6.49
C ASN A 358 -5.44 -13.26 5.49
N LYS A 359 -4.93 -12.08 5.11
CA LYS A 359 -5.61 -11.12 4.21
C LYS A 359 -5.11 -11.19 2.77
N GLY A 360 -4.39 -12.24 2.42
CA GLY A 360 -3.89 -12.49 1.07
C GLY A 360 -4.96 -12.49 -0.04
N ALA A 361 -6.22 -12.80 0.29
CA ALA A 361 -7.34 -12.78 -0.65
C ALA A 361 -7.96 -11.39 -0.89
N CYS A 362 -7.38 -10.32 -0.33
CA CYS A 362 -7.79 -8.96 -0.66
C CYS A 362 -7.48 -8.64 -2.12
N GLN A 363 -8.29 -7.79 -2.76
CA GLN A 363 -8.08 -7.33 -4.14
C GLN A 363 -8.61 -5.90 -4.30
N LEU A 364 -8.33 -5.26 -5.44
CA LEU A 364 -8.97 -3.99 -5.80
C LEU A 364 -10.41 -4.23 -6.28
N ALA A 365 -11.28 -3.25 -6.06
CA ALA A 365 -12.61 -3.26 -6.63
C ALA A 365 -12.60 -2.47 -7.94
N VAL A 366 -13.47 -2.84 -8.88
CA VAL A 366 -13.71 -2.05 -10.09
C VAL A 366 -14.85 -1.07 -9.80
N TYR A 367 -14.62 0.20 -10.09
CA TYR A 367 -15.57 1.28 -9.87
C TYR A 367 -15.98 1.96 -11.17
N LYS A 368 -17.21 2.48 -11.16
CA LYS A 368 -17.65 3.48 -12.12
C LYS A 368 -18.58 4.46 -11.42
N ALA A 369 -18.21 5.72 -11.44
CA ALA A 369 -19.01 6.80 -10.87
C ALA A 369 -19.78 7.50 -11.98
N ASP A 370 -20.90 8.10 -11.58
CA ASP A 370 -21.65 9.06 -12.39
C ASP A 370 -21.79 10.41 -11.69
N ALA A 371 -22.19 11.43 -12.45
CA ALA A 371 -22.59 12.73 -11.92
C ALA A 371 -24.08 12.73 -11.58
N ASN A 372 -24.52 13.64 -10.69
CA ASN A 372 -25.93 13.76 -10.35
C ASN A 372 -26.69 14.35 -11.53
N GLU A 373 -27.72 13.65 -11.98
CA GLU A 373 -28.56 14.05 -13.08
C GLU A 373 -29.82 14.77 -12.55
N THR A 374 -29.89 16.09 -12.72
CA THR A 374 -31.01 16.89 -12.20
C THR A 374 -32.39 16.50 -12.75
N ALA A 375 -32.44 15.76 -13.86
CA ALA A 375 -33.66 15.25 -14.48
C ALA A 375 -34.14 13.91 -13.90
N VAL A 376 -33.31 13.26 -13.07
CA VAL A 376 -33.56 11.98 -12.42
C VAL A 376 -33.77 12.23 -10.92
N THR A 377 -34.66 11.46 -10.32
CA THR A 377 -34.85 11.54 -8.87
C THR A 377 -33.64 10.89 -8.18
N ASP A 378 -33.03 11.57 -7.22
CA ASP A 378 -31.84 11.09 -6.48
C ASP A 378 -31.94 9.65 -5.93
N SER A 379 -33.16 9.14 -5.68
CA SER A 379 -33.41 7.78 -5.16
C SER A 379 -33.38 6.69 -6.24
N ARG A 380 -33.25 7.11 -7.51
CA ARG A 380 -33.13 6.30 -8.72
C ARG A 380 -31.86 6.61 -9.51
N ASP A 381 -31.29 7.80 -9.30
CA ASP A 381 -30.04 8.27 -9.89
C ASP A 381 -28.83 7.49 -9.36
N PHE A 382 -28.17 6.73 -10.24
CA PHE A 382 -27.01 5.91 -9.97
C PHE A 382 -25.77 6.78 -9.77
N LYS A 383 -25.25 6.80 -8.55
CA LYS A 383 -24.03 7.54 -8.21
C LYS A 383 -22.75 6.74 -8.45
N LEU A 384 -22.73 5.47 -8.06
CA LEU A 384 -21.51 4.66 -8.07
C LEU A 384 -21.84 3.17 -8.19
N LEU A 385 -21.16 2.50 -9.11
CA LEU A 385 -21.13 1.06 -9.23
C LEU A 385 -19.78 0.56 -8.73
N ARG A 386 -19.81 -0.41 -7.82
CA ARG A 386 -18.64 -1.13 -7.31
C ARG A 386 -18.80 -2.62 -7.58
N LEU A 387 -17.79 -3.23 -8.20
CA LEU A 387 -17.77 -4.64 -8.56
C LEU A 387 -16.55 -5.34 -7.97
N VAL A 388 -16.76 -6.56 -7.50
CA VAL A 388 -15.69 -7.46 -7.07
C VAL A 388 -16.07 -8.89 -7.45
N SER A 389 -15.14 -9.66 -8.00
CA SER A 389 -15.31 -11.09 -8.22
C SER A 389 -14.55 -11.89 -7.15
N GLY A 390 -15.01 -13.08 -6.82
CA GLY A 390 -14.27 -13.92 -5.89
C GLY A 390 -15.15 -15.01 -5.29
N TYR A 391 -14.51 -16.06 -4.77
CA TYR A 391 -15.22 -17.22 -4.22
C TYR A 391 -16.30 -17.79 -5.18
N GLY A 392 -16.07 -17.68 -6.50
CA GLY A 392 -16.99 -18.13 -7.54
C GLY A 392 -18.24 -17.26 -7.73
N ARG A 393 -18.21 -16.00 -7.29
CA ARG A 393 -19.35 -15.07 -7.34
C ARG A 393 -18.93 -13.69 -7.85
N LEU A 394 -19.89 -12.97 -8.43
CA LEU A 394 -19.79 -11.54 -8.70
C LEU A 394 -20.57 -10.79 -7.61
N TYR A 395 -19.92 -9.85 -6.94
CA TYR A 395 -20.51 -8.97 -5.93
C TYR A 395 -20.64 -7.57 -6.53
N ALA A 396 -21.84 -6.99 -6.40
CA ALA A 396 -22.14 -5.65 -6.87
C ALA A 396 -22.70 -4.80 -5.74
N THR A 397 -22.22 -3.57 -5.62
CA THR A 397 -22.81 -2.53 -4.78
C THR A 397 -23.09 -1.32 -5.67
N VAL A 398 -24.34 -0.87 -5.65
CA VAL A 398 -24.81 0.30 -6.37
C VAL A 398 -25.18 1.36 -5.34
N SER A 399 -24.53 2.51 -5.38
CA SER A 399 -24.85 3.67 -4.55
C SER A 399 -25.70 4.65 -5.34
N PHE A 400 -26.62 5.31 -4.65
CA PHE A 400 -27.51 6.34 -5.19
C PHE A 400 -27.23 7.70 -4.53
N TYR A 401 -27.76 8.79 -5.09
CA TYR A 401 -27.64 10.12 -4.48
C TYR A 401 -28.49 10.28 -3.21
N SER A 402 -29.58 9.52 -3.09
CA SER A 402 -30.38 9.39 -1.87
C SER A 402 -30.75 7.92 -1.60
N ALA A 403 -31.44 7.65 -0.49
CA ALA A 403 -31.83 6.28 -0.14
C ALA A 403 -32.64 5.64 -1.29
N PRO A 404 -32.28 4.42 -1.75
CA PRO A 404 -32.84 3.83 -2.96
C PRO A 404 -34.34 3.54 -2.84
N ALA A 405 -35.12 4.17 -3.71
CA ALA A 405 -36.57 4.00 -3.83
C ALA A 405 -36.94 3.83 -5.31
N PHE A 406 -37.10 2.56 -5.70
CA PHE A 406 -37.42 2.09 -7.04
C PHE A 406 -38.23 0.80 -6.95
N ASP A 407 -39.04 0.51 -7.97
CA ASP A 407 -39.69 -0.80 -8.12
C ASP A 407 -38.69 -1.83 -8.63
N GLU A 408 -38.01 -1.48 -9.72
CA GLU A 408 -36.87 -2.23 -10.26
C GLU A 408 -35.90 -1.34 -11.03
N PHE A 409 -34.69 -1.86 -11.22
CA PHE A 409 -33.74 -1.43 -12.23
C PHE A 409 -33.04 -2.66 -12.82
N PHE A 410 -32.28 -2.46 -13.89
CA PHE A 410 -31.67 -3.55 -14.64
C PHE A 410 -30.15 -3.48 -14.58
N PHE A 411 -29.54 -4.64 -14.35
CA PHE A 411 -28.09 -4.84 -14.45
C PHE A 411 -27.84 -5.82 -15.60
N TYR A 412 -27.26 -5.32 -16.68
CA TYR A 412 -26.99 -6.07 -17.90
C TYR A 412 -25.55 -6.55 -17.92
N VAL A 413 -25.34 -7.74 -18.49
CA VAL A 413 -24.01 -8.33 -18.62
C VAL A 413 -23.78 -8.88 -20.02
N ASP A 414 -22.71 -8.41 -20.66
CA ASP A 414 -22.09 -9.01 -21.83
C ASP A 414 -20.95 -9.95 -21.38
N THR A 415 -21.03 -11.19 -21.82
CA THR A 415 -20.16 -12.33 -21.53
C THR A 415 -19.42 -12.83 -22.77
N SER A 416 -19.77 -12.35 -23.97
CA SER A 416 -19.22 -12.82 -25.25
C SER A 416 -18.36 -11.78 -25.98
N GLY A 417 -18.40 -10.52 -25.54
CA GLY A 417 -17.67 -9.38 -26.11
C GLY A 417 -18.37 -8.71 -27.30
N ASN A 418 -19.57 -9.17 -27.68
CA ASN A 418 -20.30 -8.72 -28.87
C ASN A 418 -21.20 -7.49 -28.62
N ALA A 419 -21.02 -6.78 -27.50
CA ALA A 419 -21.74 -5.56 -27.12
C ALA A 419 -23.26 -5.71 -26.89
N ALA A 420 -23.81 -6.93 -27.00
CA ALA A 420 -25.16 -7.25 -26.57
C ALA A 420 -25.10 -8.00 -25.23
N ALA A 421 -25.99 -7.67 -24.30
CA ALA A 421 -26.07 -8.41 -23.06
C ALA A 421 -26.67 -9.81 -23.30
N GLU A 422 -26.06 -10.84 -22.71
CA GLU A 422 -26.62 -12.20 -22.67
C GLU A 422 -27.21 -12.55 -21.31
N VAL A 423 -27.00 -11.70 -20.30
CA VAL A 423 -27.58 -11.86 -18.97
C VAL A 423 -28.25 -10.56 -18.54
N LEU A 424 -29.48 -10.68 -18.06
CA LEU A 424 -30.23 -9.62 -17.41
C LEU A 424 -30.40 -9.99 -15.95
N VAL A 425 -30.00 -9.09 -15.06
CA VAL A 425 -30.35 -9.14 -13.64
C VAL A 425 -31.41 -8.09 -13.38
N LYS A 426 -32.61 -8.53 -12.99
CA LYS A 426 -33.67 -7.65 -12.51
C LYS A 426 -33.45 -7.40 -11.02
N CYS A 427 -33.26 -6.14 -10.66
CA CYS A 427 -32.96 -5.72 -9.31
C CYS A 427 -34.21 -5.11 -8.68
N HIS A 428 -34.84 -5.84 -7.76
CA HIS A 428 -36.04 -5.40 -7.06
C HIS A 428 -35.70 -4.88 -5.65
N GLY A 429 -36.69 -4.33 -4.96
CA GLY A 429 -36.52 -3.80 -3.61
C GLY A 429 -35.98 -4.80 -2.57
N SER A 430 -36.27 -6.11 -2.70
CA SER A 430 -35.94 -7.14 -1.70
C SER A 430 -35.15 -8.34 -2.25
N ASN A 431 -35.01 -8.47 -3.56
CA ASN A 431 -34.30 -9.57 -4.21
C ASN A 431 -33.73 -9.16 -5.58
N VAL A 432 -32.87 -10.02 -6.12
CA VAL A 432 -32.45 -9.98 -7.53
C VAL A 432 -32.83 -11.26 -8.23
N GLU A 433 -33.13 -11.16 -9.52
CA GLU A 433 -33.42 -12.32 -10.37
C GLU A 433 -32.55 -12.28 -11.62
N VAL A 434 -31.89 -13.40 -11.93
CA VAL A 434 -30.98 -13.49 -13.07
C VAL A 434 -31.61 -14.31 -14.17
N TYR A 435 -31.62 -13.75 -15.38
CA TYR A 435 -32.18 -14.33 -16.58
C TYR A 435 -31.10 -14.41 -17.66
N LYS A 436 -31.02 -15.57 -18.33
CA LYS A 436 -30.21 -15.72 -19.53
C LYS A 436 -31.02 -15.41 -20.76
N GLN A 437 -30.36 -14.81 -21.74
CA GLN A 437 -30.92 -14.56 -23.06
C GLN A 437 -31.19 -15.89 -23.77
N THR A 438 -32.38 -16.03 -24.36
CA THR A 438 -32.74 -17.18 -25.22
C THR A 438 -32.76 -16.82 -26.70
N GLN A 439 -33.00 -15.55 -27.01
CA GLN A 439 -32.91 -14.93 -28.33
C GLN A 439 -32.45 -13.48 -28.13
N PRO A 440 -31.81 -12.82 -29.13
CA PRO A 440 -31.37 -11.44 -28.99
C PRO A 440 -32.47 -10.52 -28.43
N GLY A 441 -32.21 -9.93 -27.25
CA GLY A 441 -33.15 -9.05 -26.54
C GLY A 441 -34.23 -9.73 -25.70
N LEU A 442 -34.36 -11.07 -25.73
CA LEU A 442 -35.36 -11.83 -24.98
C LEU A 442 -34.76 -12.61 -23.81
N TYR A 443 -35.18 -12.27 -22.59
CA TYR A 443 -34.69 -12.85 -21.32
C TYR A 443 -35.82 -13.57 -20.57
N ASN A 444 -36.08 -14.82 -20.90
CA ASN A 444 -37.15 -15.62 -20.28
C ASN A 444 -36.65 -16.86 -19.51
N ASN A 445 -35.34 -17.14 -19.56
CA ASN A 445 -34.75 -18.27 -18.84
C ASN A 445 -34.17 -17.81 -17.50
N LYS A 446 -34.97 -17.88 -16.44
CA LYS A 446 -34.54 -17.57 -15.07
C LYS A 446 -33.59 -18.65 -14.55
N VAL A 447 -32.38 -18.26 -14.15
CA VAL A 447 -31.33 -19.19 -13.69
C VAL A 447 -30.98 -19.03 -12.21
N TYR A 448 -31.33 -17.90 -11.59
CA TYR A 448 -30.99 -17.63 -10.19
C TYR A 448 -31.92 -16.59 -9.55
N THR A 449 -32.14 -16.72 -8.24
CA THR A 449 -32.71 -15.67 -7.39
C THR A 449 -31.77 -15.45 -6.22
N GLY A 450 -31.43 -14.19 -5.96
CA GLY A 450 -30.56 -13.77 -4.88
C GLY A 450 -31.26 -12.82 -3.92
N THR A 451 -30.67 -12.64 -2.75
CA THR A 451 -31.08 -11.65 -1.76
C THR A 451 -30.29 -10.36 -1.92
N VAL A 452 -30.87 -9.25 -1.48
CA VAL A 452 -30.23 -7.93 -1.51
C VAL A 452 -29.97 -7.44 -0.09
N THR A 453 -29.04 -6.52 0.06
CA THR A 453 -28.82 -5.76 1.28
C THR A 453 -28.90 -4.27 0.94
N LYS A 454 -29.74 -3.53 1.66
CA LYS A 454 -29.84 -2.08 1.55
C LYS A 454 -29.29 -1.44 2.83
N SER A 455 -28.43 -0.43 2.68
CA SER A 455 -27.85 0.30 3.81
C SER A 455 -27.59 1.75 3.41
N GLY A 456 -28.30 2.69 4.01
CA GLY A 456 -28.24 4.09 3.60
C GLY A 456 -28.59 4.25 2.12
N ASN A 457 -27.64 4.74 1.33
CA ASN A 457 -27.80 4.94 -0.12
C ASN A 457 -27.33 3.72 -0.96
N ASP A 458 -26.89 2.64 -0.33
CA ASP A 458 -26.30 1.50 -1.03
C ASP A 458 -27.29 0.34 -1.19
N TYR A 459 -27.31 -0.24 -2.39
CA TYR A 459 -27.97 -1.48 -2.76
C TYR A 459 -26.92 -2.52 -3.17
N SER A 460 -26.79 -3.59 -2.40
CA SER A 460 -25.79 -4.63 -2.65
C SER A 460 -26.42 -5.99 -2.90
N PHE A 461 -25.85 -6.74 -3.84
CA PHE A 461 -26.22 -8.12 -4.13
C PHE A 461 -25.01 -8.89 -4.68
N ASP A 462 -25.19 -10.19 -4.87
CA ASP A 462 -24.21 -11.01 -5.55
C ASP A 462 -24.87 -12.22 -6.23
N ILE A 463 -24.22 -12.67 -7.30
CA ILE A 463 -24.70 -13.75 -8.15
C ILE A 463 -23.59 -14.80 -8.34
N PRO A 464 -23.91 -16.11 -8.44
CA PRO A 464 -22.91 -17.13 -8.71
C PRO A 464 -22.38 -16.99 -10.14
N TRP A 465 -21.06 -16.89 -10.31
CA TRP A 465 -20.44 -16.61 -11.61
C TRP A 465 -20.81 -17.68 -12.64
N ASN A 466 -20.56 -18.96 -12.36
CA ASN A 466 -20.78 -20.02 -13.35
C ASN A 466 -22.27 -20.22 -13.68
N THR A 467 -23.15 -20.14 -12.67
CA THR A 467 -24.60 -20.29 -12.87
C THR A 467 -25.15 -19.15 -13.73
N SER A 468 -24.76 -17.91 -13.40
CA SER A 468 -25.28 -16.70 -14.03
C SER A 468 -24.58 -16.35 -15.35
N LEU A 469 -23.26 -16.39 -15.39
CA LEU A 469 -22.41 -15.88 -16.47
C LEU A 469 -21.71 -16.99 -17.28
N GLY A 470 -21.78 -18.24 -16.83
CA GLY A 470 -21.15 -19.38 -17.52
C GLY A 470 -19.63 -19.47 -17.30
N ALA A 471 -18.92 -20.00 -18.29
CA ALA A 471 -17.48 -20.25 -18.20
C ALA A 471 -16.60 -19.03 -18.55
N THR A 472 -17.20 -17.89 -18.89
CA THR A 472 -16.45 -16.68 -19.27
C THR A 472 -15.47 -16.24 -18.17
N GLY A 473 -14.30 -15.74 -18.59
CA GLY A 473 -13.27 -15.18 -17.71
C GLY A 473 -13.48 -13.70 -17.39
N SER A 474 -14.42 -13.03 -18.05
CA SER A 474 -14.73 -11.61 -17.84
C SER A 474 -16.20 -11.30 -18.10
N ALA A 475 -16.66 -10.20 -17.54
CA ALA A 475 -18.01 -9.71 -17.70
C ALA A 475 -17.98 -8.19 -17.88
N LYS A 476 -18.63 -7.71 -18.95
CA LYS A 476 -18.88 -6.29 -19.18
C LYS A 476 -20.26 -5.95 -18.66
N VAL A 477 -20.35 -4.97 -17.78
CA VAL A 477 -21.61 -4.65 -17.07
C VAL A 477 -22.01 -3.20 -17.26
N TRP A 478 -23.31 -2.96 -17.22
CA TRP A 478 -23.90 -1.63 -17.15
C TRP A 478 -25.30 -1.70 -16.52
N LEU A 479 -25.70 -0.60 -15.91
CA LEU A 479 -27.00 -0.43 -15.26
C LEU A 479 -27.93 0.37 -16.15
N TYR A 480 -29.23 0.12 -16.04
CA TYR A 480 -30.27 0.99 -16.59
C TYR A 480 -31.40 1.11 -15.57
N ASP A 481 -31.83 2.34 -15.32
CA ASP A 481 -33.07 2.57 -14.61
C ASP A 481 -34.25 2.10 -15.48
N MET A 482 -35.29 1.58 -14.84
CA MET A 482 -36.46 1.04 -15.54
C MET A 482 -37.20 2.09 -16.38
N SER A 483 -37.11 3.38 -16.04
CA SER A 483 -37.69 4.45 -16.86
C SER A 483 -36.84 4.80 -18.08
N GLY A 484 -35.63 4.24 -18.20
CA GLY A 484 -34.68 4.51 -19.26
C GLY A 484 -34.05 5.90 -19.21
N LYS A 485 -34.27 6.64 -18.11
CA LYS A 485 -33.75 8.01 -17.94
C LYS A 485 -32.31 8.06 -17.44
N ASP A 486 -31.87 7.02 -16.75
CA ASP A 486 -30.55 6.92 -16.13
C ASP A 486 -29.87 5.60 -16.52
N ARG A 487 -28.55 5.64 -16.63
CA ARG A 487 -27.67 4.53 -16.98
C ARG A 487 -26.29 4.74 -16.37
N LEU A 488 -25.73 3.70 -15.76
CA LEU A 488 -24.33 3.72 -15.29
C LEU A 488 -23.51 2.58 -15.91
N PRO A 489 -22.44 2.86 -16.68
CA PRO A 489 -22.01 4.19 -17.15
C PRO A 489 -22.94 4.76 -18.22
N ASP A 490 -23.04 6.09 -18.28
CA ASP A 490 -23.63 6.85 -19.40
C ASP A 490 -23.28 6.29 -20.79
N ALA A 491 -22.00 5.93 -20.96
CA ALA A 491 -21.46 5.34 -22.17
C ALA A 491 -20.58 4.12 -21.88
N GLY A 492 -20.70 3.10 -22.74
CA GLY A 492 -19.89 1.90 -22.68
C GLY A 492 -20.31 0.92 -21.58
N SER A 493 -19.32 0.32 -20.91
CA SER A 493 -19.51 -0.70 -19.89
C SER A 493 -18.32 -0.75 -18.93
N VAL A 494 -18.48 -1.43 -17.80
CA VAL A 494 -17.42 -1.70 -16.82
C VAL A 494 -17.01 -3.15 -16.93
N THR A 495 -15.70 -3.44 -17.01
CA THR A 495 -15.21 -4.83 -17.12
C THR A 495 -14.73 -5.35 -15.76
N VAL A 496 -15.25 -6.51 -15.36
CA VAL A 496 -14.78 -7.28 -14.21
C VAL A 496 -14.26 -8.64 -14.67
N LEU A 497 -13.14 -9.09 -14.11
CA LEU A 497 -12.54 -10.39 -14.39
C LEU A 497 -12.98 -11.43 -13.34
N LYS A 498 -12.93 -12.71 -13.70
CA LYS A 498 -13.44 -13.81 -12.87
C LYS A 498 -12.59 -14.15 -11.65
#